data_AF-A0A8I0FES8-F1
#
_entry.id   AF-A0A8I0FES8-F1
#
_cell.length_a   1.000
_cell.length_b   1.000
_cell.length_c   1.000
_cell.angle_alpha   90.00
_cell.angle_beta   90.00
_cell.angle_gamma   90.00
#
_symmetry.space_group_name_H-M   'P 1'
#
loop_
_entity.id
_entity.type
_entity.pdbx_description
1 polymer ?
#
loop_
_entity_poly.entity_id
_entity_poly.type
_entity_poly.pdbx_seq_one_letter_code
_entity_poly.pdbx_strand_id
1 'polypeptide(L)'
;MAPIDILFLFGFLGIWIPQAFWAWLSYQAWKYSKTAEKELQNLPIPERWPILSVLIPAYNEGVVIEDTLHAIAQQDYPAESYEVLLINDGSKDNTL
;
A
#
# COMPACT_ATOMS: atom_id res chain seq x y z
N MET A 1 -47.45 14.03 -12.94
CA MET A 1 -46.10 14.59 -12.72
C MET A 1 -45.68 15.28 -14.00
N ALA A 2 -45.14 16.48 -13.90
CA ALA A 2 -44.60 17.17 -15.06
C ALA A 2 -43.32 16.45 -15.53
N PRO A 3 -42.95 16.50 -16.82
CA PRO A 3 -41.73 15.87 -17.33
C PRO A 3 -40.46 16.30 -16.58
N ILE A 4 -40.45 17.52 -16.06
CA ILE A 4 -39.35 18.06 -15.24
C ILE A 4 -39.18 17.31 -13.91
N ASP A 5 -40.27 16.87 -13.28
CA ASP A 5 -40.23 16.12 -12.02
C ASP A 5 -39.57 14.75 -12.23
N ILE A 6 -39.84 14.13 -13.39
CA ILE A 6 -39.26 12.84 -13.77
C ILE A 6 -37.76 12.98 -14.01
N LEU A 7 -37.34 14.01 -14.77
CA LEU A 7 -35.93 14.28 -15.01
C LEU A 7 -35.16 14.56 -13.70
N PHE A 8 -35.76 15.32 -12.79
CA PHE A 8 -35.19 15.59 -11.48
C PHE A 8 -35.01 14.31 -10.66
N LEU A 9 -36.02 13.42 -10.62
CA LEU A 9 -35.92 12.14 -9.92
C LEU A 9 -34.82 11.23 -10.50
N PHE A 10 -34.66 11.19 -11.82
CA PHE A 10 -33.57 10.45 -12.46
C PHE A 10 -32.19 11.02 -12.11
N GLY A 11 -32.03 12.35 -12.12
CA GLY A 11 -30.80 13.01 -11.71
C GLY A 11 -30.46 12.76 -10.24
N PHE A 12 -31.47 12.82 -9.37
CA PHE A 12 -31.33 12.53 -7.95
C PHE A 12 -30.86 11.08 -7.74
N LEU A 13 -31.58 10.08 -8.29
CA LEU A 13 -31.19 8.67 -8.17
C LEU A 13 -29.84 8.36 -8.80
N GLY A 14 -29.50 9.02 -9.91
CA GLY A 14 -28.23 8.86 -10.60
C GLY A 14 -27.01 9.27 -9.77
N ILE A 15 -27.17 10.19 -8.80
CA ILE A 15 -26.11 10.58 -7.87
C ILE A 15 -26.05 9.62 -6.68
N TRP A 16 -27.21 9.26 -6.11
CA TRP A 16 -27.26 8.46 -4.87
C TRP A 16 -26.87 7.00 -5.08
N ILE A 17 -27.16 6.39 -6.24
CA ILE A 17 -26.81 4.98 -6.50
C ILE A 17 -25.28 4.78 -6.47
N PRO A 18 -24.46 5.54 -7.22
CA PRO A 18 -23.00 5.47 -7.11
C PRO A 18 -22.49 5.76 -5.70
N GLN A 19 -23.04 6.76 -5.01
CA GLN A 19 -22.63 7.09 -3.63
C GLN A 19 -22.91 5.95 -2.65
N ALA A 20 -24.08 5.32 -2.73
CA ALA A 20 -24.42 4.16 -1.91
C ALA A 20 -23.50 2.96 -2.21
N PHE A 21 -23.17 2.74 -3.48
CA PHE A 21 -22.22 1.70 -3.88
C PHE A 21 -20.82 1.95 -3.34
N TRP A 22 -20.30 3.18 -3.47
CA TRP A 22 -19.00 3.57 -2.88
C TRP A 22 -18.99 3.46 -1.36
N ALA A 23 -20.07 3.85 -0.68
CA ALA A 23 -20.21 3.69 0.76
C ALA A 23 -20.18 2.21 1.16
N TRP A 24 -20.85 1.33 0.39
CA TRP A 24 -20.82 -0.11 0.61
C TRP A 24 -19.42 -0.70 0.41
N LEU A 25 -18.71 -0.34 -0.67
CA LEU A 25 -17.31 -0.77 -0.88
C LEU A 25 -16.40 -0.29 0.25
N SER A 26 -16.55 0.95 0.68
CA SER A 26 -15.77 1.53 1.78
C SER A 26 -16.02 0.81 3.10
N TYR A 27 -17.29 0.45 3.37
CA TYR A 27 -17.65 -0.34 4.55
C TYR A 27 -17.04 -1.75 4.50
N GLN A 28 -17.06 -2.41 3.34
CA GLN A 28 -16.46 -3.74 3.17
C GLN A 28 -14.94 -3.69 3.30
N ALA A 29 -14.29 -2.68 2.73
CA ALA A 29 -12.85 -2.44 2.87
C ALA A 29 -12.48 -2.16 4.34
N TRP A 30 -13.28 -1.37 5.05
CA TRP A 30 -13.09 -1.12 6.48
C TRP A 30 -13.23 -2.42 7.29
N LYS A 31 -14.28 -3.20 7.04
CA LYS A 31 -14.48 -4.50 7.71
C LYS A 31 -13.31 -5.45 7.44
N TYR A 32 -12.85 -5.54 6.20
CA TYR A 32 -11.67 -6.32 5.82
C TYR A 32 -10.42 -5.84 6.54
N SER A 33 -10.17 -4.52 6.59
CA SER A 33 -9.01 -3.94 7.29
C SER A 33 -9.00 -4.30 8.78
N LYS A 34 -10.17 -4.31 9.43
CA LYS A 34 -10.30 -4.68 10.84
C LYS A 34 -10.10 -6.17 11.08
N THR A 35 -10.46 -7.01 10.13
CA THR A 35 -10.15 -8.45 10.19
C THR A 35 -8.67 -8.70 9.95
N ALA A 36 -8.08 -8.09 8.92
CA ALA A 36 -6.66 -8.24 8.60
C ALA A 36 -5.75 -7.75 9.73
N GLU A 37 -6.10 -6.63 10.39
CA GLU A 37 -5.39 -6.12 11.57
C GLU A 37 -5.38 -7.15 12.72
N LYS A 38 -6.52 -7.82 12.96
CA LYS A 38 -6.60 -8.89 13.96
C LYS A 38 -5.81 -10.12 13.55
N GLU A 39 -5.85 -10.51 12.28
CA GLU A 39 -5.07 -11.65 11.79
C GLU A 39 -3.57 -11.39 11.95
N LEU A 40 -3.11 -10.19 11.60
CA LEU A 40 -1.72 -9.76 11.76
C LEU A 40 -1.25 -9.84 13.22
N GLN A 41 -2.08 -9.35 14.16
CA GLN A 41 -1.78 -9.42 15.59
C GLN A 41 -1.71 -10.85 16.14
N ASN A 42 -2.33 -11.82 15.47
CA ASN A 42 -2.34 -13.23 15.87
C ASN A 42 -1.37 -14.09 15.04
N LEU A 43 -0.53 -13.49 14.19
CA LEU A 43 0.49 -14.26 13.48
C LEU A 43 1.50 -14.85 14.48
N PRO A 44 1.88 -16.13 14.32
CA PRO A 44 2.90 -16.73 15.16
C PRO A 44 4.24 -16.04 14.90
N ILE A 45 4.93 -15.64 15.96
CA ILE A 45 6.32 -15.20 15.88
C ILE A 45 7.18 -16.45 15.72
N PRO A 46 7.97 -16.58 14.65
CA PRO A 46 8.83 -17.73 14.47
C PRO A 46 9.95 -17.73 15.51
N GLU A 47 10.34 -18.91 16.00
CA GLU A 47 11.51 -19.05 16.89
C GLU A 47 12.81 -18.59 16.22
N ARG A 48 12.87 -18.72 14.89
CA ARG A 48 13.97 -18.25 14.05
C ARG A 48 13.42 -17.61 12.78
N TRP A 49 13.79 -16.37 12.55
CA TRP A 49 13.47 -15.66 11.32
C TRP A 49 14.24 -16.25 10.12
N PRO A 50 13.62 -16.35 8.94
CA PRO A 50 14.33 -16.77 7.74
C PRO A 50 15.39 -15.75 7.33
N ILE A 51 16.34 -16.14 6.48
CA ILE A 51 17.22 -15.17 5.84
C ILE A 51 16.38 -14.39 4.82
N LEU A 52 16.42 -13.06 4.91
CA LEU A 52 15.70 -12.13 4.05
C LEU A 52 16.70 -11.28 3.26
N SER A 53 16.61 -11.37 1.94
CA SER A 53 17.40 -10.57 1.00
C SER A 53 16.50 -9.57 0.28
N VAL A 54 16.76 -8.28 0.46
CA VAL A 54 16.06 -7.19 -0.22
C VAL A 54 16.91 -6.70 -1.38
N LEU A 55 16.45 -6.93 -2.60
CA LEU A 55 17.11 -6.47 -3.81
C LEU A 55 16.44 -5.17 -4.28
N ILE A 56 17.22 -4.10 -4.37
CA ILE A 56 16.76 -2.78 -4.80
C ILE A 56 17.41 -2.47 -6.16
N PRO A 57 16.73 -2.71 -7.28
CA PRO A 57 17.20 -2.19 -8.57
C PRO A 57 17.01 -0.67 -8.61
N ALA A 58 18.04 0.06 -9.00
CA ALA A 58 18.02 1.52 -9.06
C ALA A 58 18.62 2.02 -10.38
N TYR A 59 17.85 2.85 -11.09
CA TYR A 59 18.31 3.59 -12.27
C TYR A 59 17.81 5.03 -12.20
N ASN A 60 18.71 5.96 -11.94
CA ASN A 60 18.41 7.38 -11.71
C ASN A 60 17.48 7.67 -10.52
N GLU A 61 17.77 7.04 -9.38
CA GLU A 61 17.01 7.17 -8.13
C GLU A 61 17.68 8.14 -7.13
N GLY A 62 18.61 8.99 -7.57
CA GLY A 62 19.39 9.87 -6.67
C GLY A 62 18.56 10.82 -5.81
N VAL A 63 17.30 11.08 -6.19
CA VAL A 63 16.36 11.91 -5.42
C VAL A 63 15.72 11.16 -4.25
N VAL A 64 15.55 9.84 -4.34
CA VAL A 64 14.74 9.05 -3.39
C VAL A 64 15.51 7.91 -2.73
N ILE A 65 16.71 7.61 -3.21
CA ILE A 65 17.47 6.45 -2.75
C ILE A 65 17.88 6.58 -1.28
N GLU A 66 18.21 7.78 -0.82
CA GLU A 66 18.57 8.05 0.58
C GLU A 66 17.39 7.75 1.52
N ASP A 67 16.21 8.31 1.24
CA ASP A 67 14.99 8.05 2.02
C ASP A 67 14.62 6.57 2.03
N THR A 68 14.80 5.89 0.89
CA THR A 68 14.54 4.46 0.74
C THR A 68 15.46 3.63 1.63
N LEU A 69 16.78 3.90 1.59
CA LEU A 69 17.76 3.20 2.42
C LEU A 69 17.55 3.50 3.91
N HIS A 70 17.17 4.72 4.29
CA HIS A 70 16.83 5.05 5.67
C HIS A 70 15.61 4.27 6.17
N ALA A 71 14.55 4.16 5.38
CA ALA A 71 13.36 3.38 5.75
C ALA A 71 13.67 1.88 5.90
N ILE A 72 14.53 1.35 5.03
CA ILE A 72 15.00 -0.04 5.05
C ILE A 72 15.90 -0.31 6.27
N ALA A 73 16.76 0.63 6.64
CA ALA A 73 17.61 0.50 7.82
C ALA A 73 16.83 0.52 9.15
N GLN A 74 15.59 1.02 9.14
CA GLN A 74 14.72 1.11 10.32
C GLN A 74 13.82 -0.12 10.53
N GLN A 75 13.95 -1.16 9.71
CA GLN A 75 13.19 -2.40 9.89
C GLN A 75 13.60 -3.11 11.19
N ASP A 76 12.63 -3.76 11.84
CA ASP A 76 12.81 -4.52 13.08
C ASP A 76 13.19 -6.00 12.84
N TYR A 77 13.66 -6.32 11.63
CA TYR A 77 14.13 -7.66 11.27
C TYR A 77 15.53 -7.95 11.87
N PRO A 78 15.81 -9.17 12.32
CA PRO A 78 17.12 -9.48 12.91
C PRO A 78 18.27 -9.24 11.93
N ALA A 79 19.24 -8.42 12.34
CA ALA A 79 20.34 -7.97 11.49
C ALA A 79 21.23 -9.11 10.98
N GLU A 80 21.34 -10.21 11.74
CA GLU A 80 22.08 -11.41 11.35
C GLU A 80 21.40 -12.22 10.24
N SER A 81 20.11 -11.98 9.99
CA SER A 81 19.30 -12.66 8.97
C SER A 81 18.79 -11.70 7.90
N TYR A 82 19.36 -10.50 7.79
CA TYR A 82 18.89 -9.45 6.90
C TYR A 82 20.02 -8.93 6.00
N GLU A 83 19.79 -8.94 4.69
CA GLU A 83 20.69 -8.30 3.73
C GLU A 83 19.93 -7.41 2.75
N VAL A 84 20.58 -6.32 2.35
CA VAL A 84 20.05 -5.34 1.40
C VAL A 84 21.08 -5.14 0.30
N LEU A 85 20.69 -5.42 -0.94
CA LEU A 85 21.53 -5.30 -2.12
C LEU A 85 20.97 -4.20 -3.04
N LEU A 86 21.64 -3.05 -3.05
CA LEU A 86 21.35 -1.98 -4.00
C LEU A 86 22.07 -2.25 -5.32
N ILE A 87 21.30 -2.41 -6.39
CA ILE A 87 21.77 -2.77 -7.71
C ILE A 87 21.61 -1.55 -8.61
N ASN A 88 22.70 -0.82 -8.83
CA ASN A 88 22.71 0.29 -9.78
C ASN A 88 22.83 -0.23 -11.22
N ASP A 89 21.77 -0.04 -12.01
CA ASP A 89 21.66 -0.53 -13.39
C ASP A 89 22.17 0.50 -14.44
N GLY A 90 23.29 1.16 -14.12
CA GLY A 90 23.92 2.13 -15.03
C GLY A 90 23.39 3.55 -14.95
N SER A 91 23.01 4.00 -13.74
CA SER A 91 22.54 5.37 -13.47
C SER A 91 23.54 6.43 -13.94
N LYS A 92 23.01 7.59 -14.33
CA LYS A 92 23.77 8.76 -14.80
C LYS A 92 23.71 9.94 -13.83
N ASP A 93 22.97 9.79 -12.75
CA ASP A 93 22.82 10.76 -11.66
C ASP A 93 23.56 10.30 -10.40
N ASN A 94 23.27 10.96 -9.28
CA ASN A 94 23.84 10.65 -7.96
C ASN A 94 23.04 9.57 -7.21
N THR A 95 22.69 8.48 -7.89
CA THR A 95 22.05 7.30 -7.24
C THR A 95 22.98 6.63 -6.22
N LEU A 96 24.30 6.73 -6.40
CA LEU A 96 25.33 6.25 -5.48
C LEU A 96 26.33 7.36 -5.17
#